data_AF-A0ABD1ULM6-F1
#
_entry.id   AF-A0ABD1ULM6-F1
#
_cell.length_a   1.000
_cell.length_b   1.000
_cell.length_c   1.000
_cell.angle_alpha   90.00
_cell.angle_beta   90.00
_cell.angle_gamma   90.00
#
_symmetry.space_group_name_H-M   'P 1'
#
loop_
_entity.id
_entity.type
_entity.pdbx_description
1 polymer ?
#
loop_
_entity_poly.entity_id
_entity_poly.type
_entity_poly.pdbx_seq_one_letter_code
_entity_poly.pdbx_strand_id
1 'polypeptide(L)'
;MSGNPLTKSIRTFEDFFKQFATYFASSKRDKKTAIELMQLTQDKDKLLKDFIARFNRATLGIKDLHMSAIVTAMISRTRSRSFKMSLFKNLSDSMHELLRRWDKYVDADEVYFITKGIKDQKVSNKKKTRDESELRNDKANRK
;
A
#
# COMPACT_ATOMS: atom_id res chain seq x y z
N MET A 1 -40.44 -10.73 -15.53
CA MET A 1 -39.77 -10.81 -14.22
C MET A 1 -39.82 -12.26 -13.78
N SER A 2 -38.69 -12.96 -13.68
CA SER A 2 -38.64 -14.27 -13.02
C SER A 2 -37.34 -14.33 -12.22
N GLY A 3 -37.45 -14.09 -10.91
CA GLY A 3 -36.37 -14.24 -9.96
C GLY A 3 -36.45 -15.63 -9.34
N ASN A 4 -35.37 -16.40 -9.44
CA ASN A 4 -35.25 -17.67 -8.72
C ASN A 4 -34.99 -17.39 -7.23
N PRO A 5 -35.85 -17.84 -6.30
CA PRO A 5 -35.57 -17.73 -4.88
C PRO A 5 -34.55 -18.80 -4.47
N LEU A 6 -33.45 -18.38 -3.84
CA LEU A 6 -32.46 -19.26 -3.22
C LEU A 6 -33.15 -20.09 -2.11
N THR A 7 -33.54 -21.33 -2.40
CA THR A 7 -34.06 -22.27 -1.41
C THR A 7 -32.91 -22.81 -0.55
N LYS A 8 -33.02 -22.66 0.78
CA LYS A 8 -31.96 -23.01 1.77
C LYS A 8 -31.74 -24.52 2.00
N SER A 9 -32.23 -25.39 1.12
CA SER A 9 -32.13 -26.86 1.28
C SER A 9 -31.71 -27.50 -0.04
N ILE A 10 -30.61 -28.26 0.00
CA ILE A 10 -30.05 -28.97 -1.14
C ILE A 10 -30.55 -30.42 -1.07
N ARG A 11 -31.32 -30.86 -2.07
CA ARG A 11 -31.92 -32.20 -2.09
C ARG A 11 -31.28 -33.12 -3.14
N THR A 12 -30.64 -32.55 -4.15
CA THR A 12 -29.97 -33.29 -5.22
C THR A 12 -28.59 -32.70 -5.53
N PHE A 13 -27.74 -33.49 -6.18
CA PHE A 13 -26.46 -33.01 -6.70
C PHE A 13 -26.63 -31.89 -7.73
N GLU A 14 -27.71 -31.93 -8.52
CA GLU A 14 -28.02 -30.88 -9.50
C GLU A 14 -28.36 -29.55 -8.81
N ASP A 15 -29.11 -29.57 -7.70
CA ASP A 15 -29.39 -28.38 -6.90
C ASP A 15 -28.12 -27.78 -6.29
N PHE A 16 -27.23 -28.66 -5.80
CA PHE A 16 -25.91 -28.25 -5.31
C PHE A 16 -25.09 -27.60 -6.43
N PHE A 17 -25.00 -28.24 -7.59
CA PHE A 17 -24.20 -27.74 -8.71
C PHE A 17 -24.74 -26.39 -9.22
N LYS A 18 -26.06 -26.24 -9.34
CA LYS A 18 -26.69 -24.96 -9.73
C LYS A 18 -26.35 -23.85 -8.73
N GLN A 19 -26.53 -24.10 -7.43
CA GLN A 19 -26.18 -23.14 -6.39
C GLN A 19 -24.68 -22.83 -6.41
N PHE A 20 -23.82 -23.84 -6.46
CA PHE A 20 -22.38 -23.67 -6.56
C PHE A 20 -21.99 -22.86 -7.80
N ALA A 21 -22.54 -23.14 -8.97
CA ALA A 21 -22.23 -22.41 -10.20
C ALA A 21 -22.69 -20.95 -10.12
N THR A 22 -23.88 -20.67 -9.56
CA THR A 22 -24.36 -19.31 -9.32
C THR A 22 -23.47 -18.57 -8.32
N TYR A 23 -23.18 -19.19 -7.17
CA TYR A 23 -22.27 -18.62 -6.18
C TYR A 23 -20.88 -18.40 -6.77
N PHE A 24 -20.31 -19.37 -7.46
CA PHE A 24 -18.99 -19.29 -8.08
C PHE A 24 -18.94 -18.18 -9.14
N ALA A 25 -19.92 -18.11 -10.03
CA ALA A 25 -20.03 -17.05 -11.03
C ALA A 25 -20.14 -15.66 -10.40
N SER A 26 -20.92 -15.53 -9.33
CA SER A 26 -21.07 -14.27 -8.57
C SER A 26 -19.85 -13.94 -7.68
N SER A 27 -19.08 -14.95 -7.28
CA SER A 27 -17.89 -14.81 -6.43
C SER A 27 -16.64 -14.40 -7.20
N LYS A 28 -16.73 -14.35 -8.54
CA LYS A 28 -15.64 -13.84 -9.38
C LYS A 28 -15.33 -12.43 -8.91
N ARG A 29 -14.16 -12.30 -8.26
CA ARG A 29 -13.64 -11.00 -7.86
C ARG A 29 -13.55 -10.13 -9.11
N ASP A 30 -13.96 -8.87 -8.97
CA ASP A 30 -13.78 -7.90 -10.03
C ASP A 30 -12.33 -7.94 -10.49
N LYS A 31 -12.14 -7.99 -11.82
CA LYS A 31 -10.82 -7.89 -12.40
C LYS A 31 -10.27 -6.54 -11.97
N LYS A 32 -9.19 -6.54 -11.18
CA LYS A 32 -8.52 -5.30 -10.85
C LYS A 32 -8.00 -4.68 -12.14
N THR A 33 -8.10 -3.36 -12.21
CA THR A 33 -7.66 -2.63 -13.40
C THR A 33 -6.25 -2.08 -13.18
N ALA A 34 -5.52 -1.82 -14.28
CA ALA A 34 -4.25 -1.11 -14.20
C ALA A 34 -4.39 0.27 -13.55
N ILE A 35 -5.57 0.90 -13.65
CA ILE A 35 -5.88 2.18 -13.01
C ILE A 35 -5.81 2.05 -11.48
N GLU A 36 -6.40 1.01 -10.90
CA GLU A 36 -6.36 0.77 -9.44
C GLU A 36 -4.92 0.56 -8.95
N LEU A 37 -4.10 -0.18 -9.70
CA LEU A 37 -2.68 -0.33 -9.38
C LEU A 37 -1.96 1.02 -9.39
N MET A 38 -2.26 1.85 -10.38
CA MET A 38 -1.67 3.19 -10.51
C MET A 38 -2.17 4.16 -9.43
N GLN A 39 -3.32 3.94 -8.80
CA GLN A 39 -3.78 4.76 -7.69
C GLN A 39 -3.07 4.43 -6.37
N LEU A 40 -2.47 3.25 -6.24
CA LEU A 40 -1.70 2.90 -5.06
C LEU A 40 -0.46 3.77 -4.96
N THR A 41 -0.32 4.50 -3.87
CA THR A 41 0.87 5.28 -3.51
C THR A 41 1.36 4.86 -2.13
N GLN A 42 2.66 5.01 -1.88
CA GLN A 42 3.19 4.92 -0.53
C GLN A 42 2.87 6.24 0.20
N ASP A 43 1.90 6.18 1.11
CA ASP A 43 1.52 7.29 1.97
C ASP A 43 2.75 7.81 2.77
N LYS A 44 2.76 9.12 3.09
CA LYS A 44 3.90 9.76 3.78
C LYS A 44 4.24 9.09 5.12
N ASP A 45 3.20 8.63 5.81
CA ASP A 45 3.25 8.07 7.16
C ASP A 45 3.14 6.54 7.18
N LYS A 46 3.35 5.88 6.03
CA LYS A 46 3.38 4.41 5.94
C LYS A 46 4.73 3.87 5.54
N LEU A 47 5.03 2.69 6.06
CA LEU A 47 6.24 1.94 5.79
C LEU A 47 6.20 1.35 4.37
N LEU A 48 7.39 1.13 3.80
CA LEU A 48 7.54 0.51 2.49
C LEU A 48 6.89 -0.88 2.44
N LYS A 49 6.97 -1.65 3.54
CA LYS A 49 6.35 -2.99 3.65
C LYS A 49 4.82 -2.97 3.44
N ASP A 50 4.15 -1.95 3.97
CA ASP A 50 2.68 -1.81 3.84
C ASP A 50 2.29 -1.47 2.40
N PHE A 51 3.07 -0.61 1.76
CA PHE A 51 2.88 -0.29 0.35
C PHE A 51 3.07 -1.53 -0.53
N ILE A 52 4.15 -2.29 -0.31
CA ILE A 52 4.47 -3.50 -1.09
C ILE A 52 3.38 -4.56 -0.94
N ALA A 53 2.88 -4.79 0.28
CA ALA A 53 1.79 -5.74 0.51
C ALA A 53 0.51 -5.36 -0.28
N ARG A 54 0.12 -4.07 -0.27
CA ARG A 54 -1.02 -3.56 -1.04
C ARG A 54 -0.78 -3.69 -2.54
N PHE A 55 0.41 -3.33 -3.00
CA PHE A 55 0.81 -3.38 -4.41
C PHE A 55 0.77 -4.82 -4.94
N ASN A 56 1.35 -5.78 -4.23
CA ASN A 56 1.32 -7.20 -4.60
C ASN A 56 -0.10 -7.74 -4.73
N ARG A 57 -0.97 -7.42 -3.77
CA ARG A 57 -2.38 -7.82 -3.82
C ARG A 57 -3.13 -7.17 -4.98
N ALA A 58 -2.71 -6.02 -5.48
CA ALA A 58 -3.29 -5.41 -6.68
C ALA A 58 -2.77 -6.09 -7.95
N THR A 59 -1.44 -6.26 -8.07
CA THR A 59 -0.78 -6.94 -9.18
C THR A 59 -1.35 -8.34 -9.44
N LEU A 60 -1.56 -9.15 -8.39
CA LEU A 60 -2.13 -10.50 -8.52
C LEU A 60 -3.58 -10.54 -9.04
N GLY A 61 -4.30 -9.42 -8.99
CA GLY A 61 -5.67 -9.31 -9.50
C GLY A 61 -5.76 -8.87 -10.96
N ILE A 62 -4.63 -8.54 -11.60
CA ILE A 62 -4.57 -8.02 -12.97
C ILE A 62 -4.00 -9.12 -13.88
N LYS A 63 -4.77 -9.49 -14.91
CA LYS A 63 -4.32 -10.47 -15.91
C LYS A 63 -3.34 -9.82 -16.90
N ASP A 64 -2.36 -10.59 -17.36
CA ASP A 64 -1.44 -10.23 -18.46
C ASP A 64 -0.65 -8.92 -18.21
N LEU A 65 -0.34 -8.62 -16.94
CA LEU A 65 0.42 -7.44 -16.55
C LEU A 65 1.91 -7.61 -16.83
N HIS A 66 2.46 -6.77 -17.71
CA HIS A 66 3.87 -6.83 -18.09
C HIS A 66 4.80 -6.37 -16.97
N MET A 67 5.97 -7.02 -16.82
CA MET A 67 6.96 -6.69 -15.78
C MET A 67 7.39 -5.23 -15.80
N SER A 68 7.59 -4.64 -16.99
CA SER A 68 7.96 -3.23 -17.10
C SER A 68 6.89 -2.29 -16.54
N ALA A 69 5.60 -2.64 -16.66
CA ALA A 69 4.51 -1.86 -16.11
C ALA A 69 4.50 -1.94 -14.58
N ILE A 70 4.78 -3.12 -14.02
CA ILE A 70 4.93 -3.34 -12.56
C ILE A 70 6.06 -2.47 -12.02
N VAL A 71 7.24 -2.54 -12.63
CA VAL A 71 8.43 -1.77 -12.20
C VAL A 71 8.18 -0.26 -12.33
N THR A 72 7.59 0.19 -13.44
CA THR A 72 7.28 1.61 -13.68
C THR A 72 6.27 2.16 -12.67
N ALA A 73 5.18 1.43 -12.44
CA ALA A 73 4.19 1.79 -11.43
C ALA A 73 4.86 1.86 -10.05
N MET A 74 5.71 0.90 -9.70
CA MET A 74 6.38 0.90 -8.42
C MET A 74 7.33 2.09 -8.21
N ILE A 75 8.16 2.38 -9.21
CA ILE A 75 9.09 3.54 -9.21
C ILE A 75 8.33 4.85 -8.98
N SER A 76 7.22 5.04 -9.71
CA SER A 76 6.44 6.27 -9.63
C SER A 76 5.71 6.42 -8.30
N ARG A 77 5.31 5.32 -7.68
CA ARG A 77 4.37 5.32 -6.55
C ARG A 77 4.98 5.10 -5.17
N THR A 78 6.19 4.53 -5.06
CA THR A 78 6.89 4.45 -3.77
C THR A 78 7.40 5.82 -3.31
N ARG A 79 7.69 5.99 -2.03
CA ARG A 79 8.34 7.20 -1.48
C ARG A 79 9.82 6.97 -1.20
N SER A 80 10.23 5.73 -0.97
CA SER A 80 11.60 5.38 -0.60
C SER A 80 12.58 5.68 -1.75
N ARG A 81 13.39 6.73 -1.59
CA ARG A 81 14.34 7.18 -2.62
C ARG A 81 15.39 6.14 -2.94
N SER A 82 15.95 5.50 -1.90
CA SER A 82 16.96 4.44 -2.05
C SER A 82 16.40 3.26 -2.82
N PHE A 83 15.16 2.87 -2.51
CA PHE A 83 14.47 1.82 -3.21
C PHE A 83 14.18 2.17 -4.68
N LYS A 84 13.63 3.37 -4.99
CA LYS A 84 13.45 3.85 -6.38
C LYS A 84 14.74 3.77 -7.18
N MET A 85 15.83 4.30 -6.63
CA MET A 85 17.11 4.31 -7.32
C MET A 85 17.62 2.89 -7.60
N SER A 86 17.34 1.93 -6.71
CA SER A 86 17.67 0.53 -6.96
C SER A 86 16.89 -0.03 -8.17
N LEU A 87 15.61 0.33 -8.31
CA LEU A 87 14.76 -0.12 -9.42
C LEU A 87 15.18 0.51 -10.75
N PHE A 88 15.57 1.79 -10.74
CA PHE A 88 16.06 2.48 -11.94
C PHE A 88 17.38 1.92 -12.47
N LYS A 89 18.33 1.62 -11.56
CA LYS A 89 19.69 1.23 -11.96
C LYS A 89 19.72 -0.09 -12.74
N ASN A 90 18.87 -1.03 -12.33
CA ASN A 90 18.76 -2.33 -12.96
C ASN A 90 17.26 -2.61 -13.06
N LEU A 91 16.60 -2.39 -14.21
CA LEU A 91 15.18 -2.79 -14.29
C LEU A 91 15.09 -4.30 -14.01
N SER A 92 14.20 -4.69 -13.11
CA SER A 92 14.03 -6.11 -12.79
C SER A 92 13.22 -6.79 -13.88
N ASP A 93 13.83 -7.75 -14.56
CA ASP A 93 13.18 -8.53 -15.62
C ASP A 93 12.38 -9.71 -15.06
N SER A 94 12.47 -9.97 -13.76
CA SER A 94 11.73 -11.02 -13.07
C SER A 94 11.11 -10.56 -11.76
N MET A 95 9.97 -11.17 -11.41
CA MET A 95 9.33 -10.95 -10.10
C MET A 95 10.24 -11.36 -8.94
N HIS A 96 11.05 -12.41 -9.10
CA HIS A 96 11.96 -12.89 -8.06
C HIS A 96 13.02 -11.84 -7.71
N GLU A 97 13.67 -11.24 -8.70
CA GLU A 97 14.65 -10.19 -8.46
C GLU A 97 14.02 -8.95 -7.81
N LEU A 98 12.82 -8.60 -8.26
CA LEU A 98 12.05 -7.49 -7.73
C LEU A 98 11.73 -7.70 -6.23
N LEU A 99 11.26 -8.90 -5.86
CA LEU A 99 11.02 -9.32 -4.47
C LEU A 99 12.29 -9.27 -3.62
N ARG A 100 13.41 -9.80 -4.12
CA ARG A 100 14.69 -9.77 -3.40
C ARG A 100 15.13 -8.35 -3.05
N ARG A 101 14.87 -7.39 -3.93
CA ARG A 101 15.18 -5.98 -3.65
C ARG A 101 14.23 -5.39 -2.63
N TRP A 102 12.95 -5.74 -2.68
CA TRP A 102 11.99 -5.30 -1.67
C TRP A 102 12.46 -5.65 -0.28
N ASP A 103 12.77 -6.92 -0.05
CA ASP A 103 13.23 -7.40 1.25
C ASP A 103 14.47 -6.63 1.72
N LYS A 104 15.44 -6.38 0.81
CA LYS A 104 16.64 -5.61 1.12
C LYS A 104 16.37 -4.18 1.60
N TYR A 105 15.33 -3.52 1.09
CA TYR A 105 15.06 -2.11 1.35
C TYR A 105 13.98 -1.86 2.41
N VAL A 106 13.22 -2.88 2.82
CA VAL A 106 12.21 -2.76 3.88
C VAL A 106 12.85 -2.36 5.21
N ASP A 107 13.91 -3.05 5.64
CA ASP A 107 14.58 -2.77 6.92
C ASP A 107 15.19 -1.36 6.94
N ALA A 108 15.80 -0.95 5.83
CA ALA A 108 16.37 0.39 5.68
C ALA A 108 15.30 1.49 5.71
N ASP A 109 14.11 1.25 5.15
CA ASP A 109 12.98 2.19 5.20
C ASP A 109 12.40 2.30 6.60
N GLU A 110 12.34 1.19 7.35
CA GLU A 110 11.87 1.18 8.74
C GLU A 110 12.78 1.99 9.66
N VAL A 111 14.10 1.82 9.55
CA VAL A 111 15.08 2.64 10.29
C VAL A 111 14.95 4.12 9.92
N TYR A 112 14.81 4.44 8.63
CA TYR A 112 14.59 5.81 8.18
C TYR A 112 13.28 6.40 8.74
N PHE A 113 12.20 5.63 8.76
CA PHE A 113 10.89 6.05 9.24
C PHE A 113 10.93 6.40 10.74
N ILE A 114 11.52 5.52 11.55
CA ILE A 114 11.69 5.73 13.00
C ILE A 114 12.53 6.98 13.26
N THR A 115 13.69 7.09 12.61
CA THR A 115 14.60 8.22 12.84
C THR A 115 14.00 9.56 12.40
N LYS A 116 13.18 9.57 11.34
CA LYS A 116 12.42 10.74 10.92
C LYS A 116 11.37 11.13 11.97
N GLY A 117 10.59 10.17 12.47
CA GLY A 117 9.60 10.43 13.53
C GLY A 117 10.22 11.05 14.78
N ILE A 118 11.38 10.55 15.21
CA ILE A 118 12.14 11.12 16.34
C ILE A 118 12.58 12.56 16.07
N LYS A 119 13.05 12.86 14.84
CA LYS A 119 13.42 14.23 14.46
C LYS A 119 12.23 15.17 14.46
N ASP A 120 11.12 14.76 13.88
CA ASP A 120 9.90 15.57 13.81
C ASP A 120 9.34 15.85 15.22
N GLN A 121 9.41 14.86 16.13
CA GLN A 121 9.06 15.05 17.54
C GLN A 121 10.00 16.05 18.24
N LYS A 122 11.32 15.94 18.05
CA LYS A 122 12.29 16.90 18.62
C LYS A 122 12.06 18.32 18.11
N VAL A 123 11.75 18.50 16.83
CA VAL A 123 11.44 19.81 16.23
C VAL A 123 10.16 20.39 16.84
N SER A 124 9.12 19.57 17.01
CA SER A 124 7.87 20.02 17.63
C SER A 124 8.07 20.45 19.08
N ASN A 125 8.84 19.70 19.87
CA ASN A 125 9.15 20.05 21.26
C ASN A 125 9.97 21.34 21.37
N LYS A 126 10.93 21.57 20.46
CA LYS A 126 11.74 22.80 20.44
C LYS A 126 10.92 24.05 20.10
N LYS A 127 9.92 23.93 19.20
CA LYS A 127 8.98 25.03 18.93
C LYS A 127 8.13 25.34 20.16
N LYS A 128 7.56 24.31 20.79
CA LYS A 128 6.71 24.47 21.97
C LYS A 128 7.43 25.14 23.15
N THR A 129 8.68 24.77 23.42
CA THR A 129 9.48 25.44 24.46
C THR A 129 9.81 26.88 24.12
N ARG A 130 10.04 27.20 22.84
CA ARG A 130 10.27 28.58 22.41
C ARG A 130 9.01 29.43 22.59
N ASP A 131 7.87 28.95 22.11
CA ASP A 131 6.58 29.66 22.22
C ASP A 131 6.19 29.88 23.70
N GLU A 132 6.40 28.89 24.58
CA GLU A 132 6.17 29.03 26.03
C GLU A 132 7.13 30.05 26.68
N SER A 133 8.39 30.10 26.25
CA SER A 133 9.36 31.06 26.77
C SER A 133 9.06 32.50 26.35
N GLU A 134 8.58 32.69 25.10
CA GLU A 134 8.15 34.00 24.59
C GLU A 134 6.89 34.48 25.33
N LEU A 135 5.90 33.60 25.57
CA LEU A 135 4.70 33.90 26.37
C LEU A 135 5.00 34.25 27.84
N ARG A 136 6.03 33.65 28.44
CA ARG A 136 6.45 33.97 29.82
C ARG A 136 7.13 35.33 29.91
N ASN A 137 7.99 35.67 28.94
CA ASN A 137 8.68 36.96 28.92
C ASN A 137 7.72 38.12 28.66
N ASP A 138 6.73 37.94 27.79
CA ASP A 138 5.70 38.95 27.50
C ASP A 138 4.84 39.29 28.73
N LYS A 139 4.60 38.32 29.61
CA LYS A 139 3.87 38.52 30.87
C LYS A 139 4.73 39.21 31.94
N ALA A 140 6.04 38.99 31.92
CA ALA A 140 6.97 39.62 32.85
C ALA A 140 7.20 41.10 32.53
N ASN A 141 7.14 41.50 31.26
CA ASN A 141 7.34 42.88 30.81
C ASN A 141 6.10 43.79 30.88
N ARG A 142 4.95 43.29 31.35
CA ARG A 142 3.69 44.05 31.46
C ARG A 142 3.33 44.47 32.89
N LYS A 143 4.25 44.30 33.84
CA LYS A 143 4.14 44.79 35.22
C LYS A 143 5.08 45.98 35.42
#